data_AF-A0A091C5R3-F1
#
_entry.id   AF-A0A091C5R3-F1
#
_cell.length_a   1.000
_cell.length_b   1.000
_cell.length_c   1.000
_cell.angle_alpha   90.00
_cell.angle_beta   90.00
_cell.angle_gamma   90.00
#
_symmetry.space_group_name_H-M   'P 1'
#
loop_
_entity.id
_entity.type
_entity.pdbx_description
1 polymer ?
#
loop_
_entity_poly.entity_id
_entity_poly.type
_entity_poly.pdbx_seq_one_letter_code
_entity_poly.pdbx_strand_id
1 'polypeptide(L)'
;MDWTKMILPIASGFAITVILTPLFIGYFQMKKYGQEIREEGPKWHNVKAGTPTMGGLVFLVGSVITSVWVGLWQTELTPSLLILLFVLMLYGLLGFLDDFIKVFKKQNMGLTSMQKLIGQIVGALVFYLVFCMKET
;
A
#
# COMPACT_ATOMS: atom_id res chain seq x y z
N MET A 1 -14.72 28.29 0.55
CA MET A 1 -13.26 28.48 0.69
C MET A 1 -12.61 27.11 0.61
N ASP A 2 -11.80 26.87 -0.42
CA ASP A 2 -11.28 25.54 -0.77
C ASP A 2 -10.29 24.92 0.24
N TRP A 3 -9.93 25.67 1.29
CA TRP A 3 -9.04 25.19 2.35
C TRP A 3 -9.54 23.93 3.03
N THR A 4 -10.84 23.77 3.23
CA THR A 4 -11.40 22.54 3.80
C THR A 4 -11.19 21.35 2.87
N LYS A 5 -11.26 21.55 1.54
CA LYS A 5 -10.99 20.51 0.54
C LYS A 5 -9.53 20.06 0.54
N MET A 6 -8.60 20.94 0.90
CA MET A 6 -7.16 20.61 0.98
C MET A 6 -6.75 20.06 2.36
N ILE A 7 -7.15 20.72 3.44
CA ILE A 7 -6.70 20.41 4.80
C ILE A 7 -7.32 19.11 5.30
N LEU A 8 -8.60 18.87 5.01
CA LEU A 8 -9.33 17.71 5.51
C LEU A 8 -8.69 16.36 5.09
N PRO A 9 -8.39 16.10 3.79
CA PRO A 9 -7.74 14.84 3.41
C PRO A 9 -6.32 14.72 3.97
N ILE A 10 -5.55 15.82 4.06
CA ILE A 10 -4.20 15.79 4.64
C ILE A 10 -4.25 15.41 6.12
N ALA A 11 -5.08 16.11 6.91
CA ALA A 11 -5.24 15.85 8.33
C ALA A 11 -5.81 14.46 8.60
N SER A 12 -6.80 14.02 7.81
CA SER A 12 -7.41 12.70 7.94
C SER A 12 -6.41 11.59 7.62
N GLY A 13 -5.67 11.70 6.52
CA GLY A 13 -4.65 10.73 6.12
C GLY A 13 -3.53 10.61 7.15
N PHE A 14 -3.07 11.76 7.69
CA PHE A 14 -2.09 11.77 8.78
C PHE A 14 -2.63 11.08 10.03
N ALA A 15 -3.83 11.47 10.50
CA ALA A 15 -4.43 10.90 11.71
C ALA A 15 -4.65 9.38 11.59
N ILE A 16 -5.23 8.92 10.47
CA ILE A 16 -5.46 7.49 10.22
C ILE A 16 -4.13 6.73 10.20
N THR A 17 -3.10 7.25 9.51
CA THR A 17 -1.81 6.58 9.41
C THR A 17 -1.10 6.49 10.76
N VAL A 18 -1.09 7.57 11.55
CA VAL A 18 -0.46 7.60 12.88
C VAL A 18 -1.14 6.63 13.84
N ILE A 19 -2.47 6.47 13.76
CA ILE A 19 -3.22 5.52 14.59
C ILE A 19 -2.99 4.08 14.14
N LEU A 20 -3.03 3.80 12.84
CA LEU A 20 -2.92 2.44 12.32
C LEU A 20 -1.50 1.88 12.38
N THR A 21 -0.47 2.73 12.26
CA THR A 21 0.94 2.29 12.25
C THR A 21 1.35 1.51 13.51
N PRO A 22 1.15 1.98 14.75
CA PRO A 22 1.53 1.23 15.95
C PRO A 22 0.72 -0.06 16.12
N LEU A 23 -0.57 -0.06 15.76
CA LEU A 23 -1.42 -1.26 15.77
C LEU A 23 -0.90 -2.32 14.79
N PHE A 24 -0.52 -1.88 13.58
CA PHE A 24 0.06 -2.73 12.55
C PHE A 24 1.40 -3.31 13.01
N ILE A 25 2.29 -2.47 13.56
CA ILE A 25 3.59 -2.91 14.06
C ILE A 25 3.42 -3.96 15.16
N GLY A 26 2.57 -3.71 16.15
CA GLY A 26 2.31 -4.64 17.24
C GLY A 26 1.75 -5.98 16.76
N TYR A 27 0.82 -5.96 15.80
CA TYR A 27 0.24 -7.18 15.21
C TYR A 27 1.31 -8.04 14.52
N PHE A 28 2.17 -7.45 13.69
CA PHE A 28 3.21 -8.21 12.98
C PHE A 28 4.35 -8.66 13.89
N GLN A 29 4.72 -7.87 14.90
CA GLN A 29 5.66 -8.28 15.93
C GLN A 29 5.14 -9.50 16.71
N MET A 30 3.86 -9.50 17.10
CA MET A 30 3.23 -10.65 17.78
C MET A 30 3.26 -11.91 16.92
N LYS A 31 3.03 -11.79 15.61
CA LYS A 31 3.06 -12.93 14.68
C LYS A 31 4.47 -13.39 14.30
N LYS A 32 5.53 -12.76 14.83
CA LYS A 32 6.94 -13.02 14.49
C LYS A 32 7.23 -12.95 12.99
N TYR A 33 6.43 -12.20 12.23
CA TYR A 33 6.67 -11.91 10.81
C TYR A 33 7.64 -10.73 10.66
N GLY A 34 8.71 -10.74 11.46
CA GLY A 34 9.84 -9.83 11.31
C GLY A 34 10.81 -10.33 10.24
N GLN A 35 11.61 -9.44 9.68
CA GLN A 35 12.70 -9.84 8.80
C GLN A 35 13.62 -10.86 9.48
N GLU A 36 13.82 -12.03 8.85
CA GLU A 36 14.85 -12.96 9.28
C GLU A 36 16.24 -12.35 9.08
N ILE A 37 17.08 -12.52 10.10
CA ILE A 37 18.44 -11.99 10.14
C ILE A 37 19.30 -12.82 9.19
N ARG A 38 20.01 -12.16 8.27
CA ARG A 38 21.08 -12.81 7.49
C ARG A 38 22.25 -13.12 8.42
N GLU A 39 22.66 -14.39 8.51
CA GLU A 39 23.85 -14.78 9.28
C GLU A 39 25.15 -14.18 8.69
N GLU A 40 25.19 -13.91 7.38
CA GLU A 40 26.38 -13.37 6.69
C GLU A 40 26.54 -11.84 6.79
N GLY A 41 25.60 -11.13 7.43
CA GLY A 41 25.60 -9.66 7.48
C GLY A 41 26.41 -9.07 8.65
N PRO A 42 26.99 -7.86 8.52
CA PRO A 42 27.65 -7.17 9.63
C PRO A 42 26.71 -6.94 10.82
N LYS A 43 27.25 -7.00 12.06
CA LYS A 43 26.48 -7.06 13.33
C LYS A 43 25.47 -5.92 13.56
N TRP A 44 25.68 -4.74 12.98
CA TRP A 44 24.73 -3.61 13.01
C TRP A 44 23.41 -3.84 12.26
N HIS A 45 23.31 -4.86 11.39
CA HIS A 45 22.06 -5.23 10.72
C HIS A 45 21.08 -5.96 11.67
N ASN A 46 21.56 -6.45 12.82
CA ASN A 46 20.71 -7.04 13.86
C ASN A 46 19.77 -6.01 14.52
N VAL A 47 20.05 -4.71 14.39
CA VAL A 47 19.21 -3.64 14.97
C VAL A 47 17.86 -3.51 14.24
N LYS A 48 17.76 -3.98 12.99
CA LYS A 48 16.50 -4.00 12.23
C LYS A 48 15.69 -5.29 12.43
N ALA A 49 16.22 -6.25 13.19
CA ALA A 49 15.55 -7.52 13.45
C ALA A 49 14.20 -7.29 14.13
N GLY A 50 13.14 -7.92 13.60
CA GLY A 50 11.80 -7.81 14.16
C GLY A 50 10.98 -6.60 13.69
N THR A 51 11.54 -5.71 12.85
CA THR A 51 10.74 -4.63 12.25
C THR A 51 9.93 -5.20 11.08
N PRO A 52 8.60 -4.99 11.04
CA PRO A 52 7.77 -5.50 9.94
C PRO A 52 8.08 -4.78 8.63
N THR A 53 8.26 -5.54 7.56
CA THR A 53 8.64 -5.03 6.23
C THR A 53 7.48 -4.55 5.37
N MET A 54 6.23 -4.71 5.82
CA MET A 54 5.03 -4.42 5.01
C MET A 54 4.33 -3.12 5.42
N GLY A 55 5.08 -2.12 5.93
CA GLY A 55 4.51 -0.84 6.38
C GLY A 55 3.76 -0.08 5.28
N GLY A 56 4.09 -0.31 4.02
CA GLY A 56 3.37 0.23 2.86
C GLY A 56 1.87 -0.09 2.85
N LEU A 57 1.46 -1.21 3.46
CA LEU A 57 0.04 -1.57 3.58
C LEU A 57 -0.73 -0.55 4.42
N VAL A 58 -0.11 0.01 5.47
CA VAL A 58 -0.75 1.02 6.31
C VAL A 58 -1.03 2.29 5.52
N PHE A 59 -0.07 2.72 4.70
CA PHE A 59 -0.25 3.88 3.82
C PHE A 59 -1.30 3.61 2.74
N LEU A 60 -1.33 2.41 2.16
CA LEU A 60 -2.34 2.01 1.18
C LEU A 60 -3.75 2.08 1.78
N VAL A 61 -3.96 1.40 2.91
CA VAL A 61 -5.25 1.38 3.62
C VAL A 61 -5.64 2.77 4.09
N GLY A 62 -4.70 3.53 4.68
CA GLY A 62 -4.94 4.90 5.13
C GLY A 62 -5.34 5.84 3.99
N SER A 63 -4.67 5.74 2.84
CA SER A 63 -4.97 6.55 1.66
C SER A 63 -6.35 6.22 1.08
N VAL A 64 -6.72 4.94 1.02
CA VAL A 64 -8.03 4.49 0.51
C VAL A 64 -9.16 4.94 1.44
N ILE A 65 -9.04 4.68 2.75
CA ILE A 65 -10.05 5.09 3.74
C ILE A 65 -10.25 6.60 3.69
N THR A 66 -9.15 7.37 3.68
CA THR A 66 -9.19 8.84 3.62
C THR A 66 -9.89 9.32 2.36
N SER A 67 -9.49 8.80 1.19
CA SER A 67 -10.02 9.25 -0.10
C SER A 67 -11.51 8.93 -0.26
N VAL A 68 -11.95 7.75 0.20
CA VAL A 68 -13.36 7.35 0.12
C VAL A 68 -14.21 8.17 1.10
N TRP A 69 -13.79 8.27 2.37
CA TRP A 69 -14.55 9.02 3.38
C TRP A 69 -14.64 10.51 3.03
N VAL A 70 -13.51 11.14 2.67
CA VAL A 70 -13.50 12.56 2.30
C VAL A 70 -14.26 12.79 1.00
N GLY A 71 -14.13 11.89 0.02
CA GLY A 71 -14.89 11.94 -1.22
C GLY A 71 -16.40 11.85 -1.00
N LEU A 72 -16.86 10.98 -0.09
CA LEU A 72 -18.27 10.90 0.33
C LEU A 72 -18.71 12.20 1.02
N TRP A 73 -17.93 12.68 1.99
CA TRP A 73 -18.26 13.88 2.76
C TRP A 73 -18.40 15.13 1.87
N GLN A 74 -17.52 15.25 0.88
CA GLN A 74 -17.51 16.41 -0.02
C GLN A 74 -18.44 16.22 -1.23
N THR A 75 -19.06 15.05 -1.39
CA THR A 75 -19.84 14.68 -2.60
C THR A 75 -18.99 14.75 -3.89
N GLU A 76 -17.69 14.43 -3.77
CA GLU A 76 -16.68 14.50 -4.85
C GLU A 76 -16.19 13.10 -5.26
N LEU A 77 -17.05 12.08 -5.10
CA LEU A 77 -16.80 10.71 -5.56
C LEU A 77 -16.95 10.63 -7.08
N THR A 78 -15.99 11.23 -7.77
CA THR A 78 -15.95 11.23 -9.23
C THR A 78 -15.46 9.89 -9.76
N PRO A 79 -15.86 9.49 -10.98
CA PRO A 79 -15.31 8.31 -11.63
C PRO A 79 -13.77 8.35 -11.74
N SER A 80 -13.19 9.55 -11.89
CA SER A 80 -11.73 9.73 -11.91
C SER A 80 -11.08 9.34 -10.59
N LEU A 81 -11.67 9.73 -9.45
CA LEU A 81 -11.18 9.34 -8.12
C LEU A 81 -11.27 7.82 -7.93
N LEU A 82 -12.37 7.20 -8.34
CA LEU A 82 -12.56 5.75 -8.24
C LEU A 82 -11.53 4.97 -9.08
N ILE A 83 -11.26 5.43 -10.30
CA ILE A 83 -10.22 4.84 -11.16
C ILE A 83 -8.84 4.98 -10.51
N LEU A 84 -8.52 6.16 -9.94
CA LEU A 84 -7.26 6.37 -9.24
C LEU A 84 -7.10 5.44 -8.03
N LEU A 85 -8.17 5.26 -7.26
CA LEU A 85 -8.18 4.33 -6.12
C LEU A 85 -8.03 2.87 -6.56
N PHE A 86 -8.65 2.49 -7.68
CA PHE A 86 -8.46 1.17 -8.27
C PHE A 86 -7.00 0.92 -8.64
N VAL A 87 -6.35 1.87 -9.33
CA VAL A 87 -4.93 1.79 -9.71
C VAL A 87 -4.05 1.70 -8.45
N LEU A 88 -4.29 2.58 -7.47
CA LEU A 88 -3.56 2.57 -6.20
C LEU A 88 -3.66 1.21 -5.50
N MET A 89 -4.85 0.63 -5.43
CA MET A 89 -5.10 -0.69 -4.87
C MET A 89 -4.40 -1.80 -5.66
N LEU A 90 -4.47 -1.77 -6.99
CA LEU A 90 -3.87 -2.78 -7.85
C LEU A 90 -2.35 -2.86 -7.67
N TYR A 91 -1.65 -1.72 -7.78
CA TYR A 91 -0.20 -1.70 -7.61
C TYR A 91 0.22 -1.85 -6.15
N GLY A 92 -0.57 -1.33 -5.21
CA GLY A 92 -0.37 -1.54 -3.79
C GLY A 92 -0.45 -3.02 -3.38
N LEU A 93 -1.43 -3.76 -3.91
CA LEU A 93 -1.57 -5.20 -3.69
C LEU A 93 -0.44 -5.99 -4.36
N LEU A 94 -0.01 -5.60 -5.56
CA LEU A 94 1.13 -6.23 -6.23
C LEU A 94 2.42 -6.09 -5.40
N GLY A 95 2.68 -4.90 -4.85
CA GLY A 95 3.79 -4.65 -3.94
C GLY A 95 3.66 -5.42 -2.62
N PHE A 96 2.45 -5.43 -2.03
CA PHE A 96 2.18 -6.20 -0.81
C PHE A 96 2.40 -7.70 -1.02
N LEU A 97 1.93 -8.27 -2.13
CA LEU A 97 2.15 -9.68 -2.45
C LEU A 97 3.64 -10.01 -2.61
N ASP A 98 4.42 -9.11 -3.19
CA ASP A 98 5.87 -9.27 -3.29
C ASP A 98 6.54 -9.37 -1.92
N ASP A 99 6.25 -8.42 -1.04
CA ASP A 99 6.84 -8.40 0.29
C ASP A 99 6.27 -9.51 1.18
N PHE A 100 5.00 -9.89 1.00
CA PHE A 100 4.38 -11.03 1.67
C PHE A 100 5.06 -12.35 1.31
N ILE A 101 5.32 -12.58 0.02
CA ILE A 101 6.00 -13.81 -0.43
C ILE A 101 7.42 -13.88 0.14
N LYS A 102 8.16 -12.76 0.17
CA LYS A 102 9.52 -12.73 0.76
C LYS A 102 9.50 -13.16 2.23
N VAL A 103 8.58 -12.61 3.01
CA VAL A 103 8.45 -12.91 4.45
C VAL A 103 7.96 -14.33 4.68
N PHE A 104 6.93 -14.77 3.95
CA PHE A 104 6.35 -16.10 4.11
C PHE A 104 7.31 -17.22 3.71
N LYS A 105 8.01 -17.05 2.58
CA LYS A 105 8.98 -18.04 2.07
C LYS A 105 10.37 -17.93 2.68
N LYS A 106 10.60 -16.97 3.59
CA LYS A 106 11.89 -16.77 4.28
C LYS A 106 13.09 -16.67 3.32
N GLN A 107 12.86 -16.07 2.16
CA GLN A 107 13.86 -15.94 1.10
C GLN A 107 13.88 -14.51 0.59
N ASN A 108 15.04 -14.07 0.08
CA ASN A 108 15.18 -12.71 -0.44
C ASN A 108 14.44 -12.48 -1.77
N MET A 109 13.96 -13.56 -2.40
CA MET A 109 13.26 -13.52 -3.69
C MET A 109 11.75 -13.52 -3.47
N GLY A 110 11.11 -12.39 -3.79
CA GLY A 110 9.65 -12.27 -3.82
C GLY A 110 9.07 -12.79 -5.13
N LEU A 111 8.14 -12.05 -5.73
CA LEU A 111 7.70 -12.32 -7.10
C LEU A 111 8.89 -12.21 -8.06
N THR A 112 8.92 -13.08 -9.07
CA THR A 112 9.92 -12.95 -10.15
C THR A 112 9.72 -11.64 -10.90
N SER A 113 10.79 -11.07 -11.46
CA SER A 113 10.72 -9.82 -12.22
C SER A 113 9.68 -9.90 -13.35
N MET A 114 9.56 -11.06 -14.00
CA MET A 114 8.55 -11.30 -15.03
C MET A 114 7.13 -11.32 -14.46
N GLN A 115 6.88 -11.95 -13.31
CA GLN A 115 5.55 -11.96 -12.68
C GLN A 115 5.11 -10.54 -12.30
N LYS A 116 6.02 -9.72 -11.76
CA LYS A 116 5.73 -8.32 -11.47
C LYS A 116 5.43 -7.55 -12.74
N LEU A 117 6.27 -7.68 -13.76
CA LEU A 117 6.10 -6.97 -15.02
C LEU A 117 4.77 -7.33 -15.70
N ILE A 118 4.43 -8.62 -15.76
CA ILE A 118 3.13 -9.08 -16.29
C ILE A 118 1.98 -8.46 -15.49
N GLY A 119 2.04 -8.50 -14.15
CA GLY A 119 1.01 -7.90 -13.30
C GLY A 119 0.86 -6.38 -13.53
N GLN A 120 1.98 -5.67 -13.71
CA GLN A 120 1.98 -4.24 -14.01
C GLN A 120 1.41 -3.93 -15.41
N ILE A 121 1.73 -4.74 -16.42
CA ILE A 121 1.22 -4.60 -17.80
C ILE A 121 -0.29 -4.89 -17.84
N VAL A 122 -0.73 -5.99 -17.22
CA VAL A 122 -2.16 -6.34 -17.13
C VAL A 122 -2.93 -5.24 -16.41
N GLY A 123 -2.40 -4.74 -15.29
CA GLY A 123 -3.00 -3.61 -14.58
C GLY A 123 -3.11 -2.35 -15.43
N ALA A 124 -2.07 -2.02 -16.19
CA ALA A 124 -2.06 -0.87 -17.09
C ALA A 124 -3.06 -1.02 -18.24
N LEU A 125 -3.19 -2.22 -18.81
CA LEU A 125 -4.19 -2.52 -19.85
C LEU A 125 -5.62 -2.40 -19.32
N VAL A 126 -5.90 -2.93 -18.12
CA VAL A 126 -7.22 -2.79 -17.49
C VAL A 126 -7.55 -1.32 -17.25
N PHE A 127 -6.59 -0.55 -16.71
CA PHE A 127 -6.75 0.89 -16.53
C PHE A 127 -7.05 1.60 -17.87
N TYR A 128 -6.27 1.32 -18.92
CA TYR A 128 -6.44 1.93 -20.23
C TYR A 128 -7.83 1.65 -20.82
N LEU A 129 -8.29 0.40 -20.77
CA LEU A 129 -9.61 0.01 -21.28
C LEU A 129 -10.74 0.72 -20.52
N VAL A 130 -10.69 0.74 -19.19
CA VAL A 130 -11.69 1.42 -18.35
C VAL A 130 -11.68 2.93 -18.60
N PHE A 131 -10.49 3.52 -18.79
CA PHE A 131 -10.35 4.93 -19.10
C PHE A 131 -10.95 5.27 -20.47
N CYS A 132 -10.63 4.50 -21.52
CA CYS A 132 -11.20 4.70 -22.85
C CYS A 132 -12.73 4.54 -22.88
N MET A 133 -13.29 3.56 -22.17
CA MET A 133 -14.75 3.36 -22.08
C MET A 133 -15.49 4.55 -21.46
N LYS A 134 -14.81 5.38 -20.66
CA LYS A 134 -15.38 6.59 -20.07
C LYS A 134 -15.40 7.77 -21.05
N GLU A 135 -14.47 7.82 -22.00
CA GLU A 135 -14.37 8.93 -22.97
C GLU A 135 -15.30 8.77 -24.19
N THR A 136 -15.74 7.55 -24.50
CA THR A 136 -16.82 7.25 -25.46
C THR A 136 -18.19 7.36 -24.84
#